data_AF-A0A165WYL9-F1
#
_entry.id   AF-A0A165WYL9-F1
#
_cell.length_a   1.000
_cell.length_b   1.000
_cell.length_c   1.000
_cell.angle_alpha   90.00
_cell.angle_beta   90.00
_cell.angle_gamma   90.00
#
_symmetry.space_group_name_H-M   'P 1'
#
loop_
_entity.id
_entity.type
_entity.pdbx_description
1 polymer ?
#
loop_
_entity_poly.entity_id
_entity_poly.type
_entity_poly.pdbx_seq_one_letter_code
_entity_poly.pdbx_strand_id
1 'polypeptide(L)'
;QRPTHAAALSFGRELKLTPFGRGITPLQFANNLAILGIVQPPSIHSISQFLARDGSGKGCVAGLRALGFCIPAPSDMNADRRAQWSEPAFRAVYEHLCQGLGSTSDTQTLVVNVIAVEHILCKVSRW
;
A
#
# COMPACT_ATOMS: atom_id res chain seq x y z
N GLN A 1 5.11 7.63 -22.38
CA GLN A 1 5.30 6.72 -21.22
C GLN A 1 4.45 7.26 -20.07
N ARG A 2 3.68 6.44 -19.35
CA ARG A 2 2.83 6.92 -18.23
C ARG A 2 3.67 7.31 -17.02
N PRO A 3 3.29 8.34 -16.22
CA PRO A 3 3.96 8.66 -14.96
C PRO A 3 3.95 7.49 -13.98
N THR A 4 4.92 7.42 -13.07
CA THR A 4 4.96 6.38 -12.04
C THR A 4 3.97 6.68 -10.91
N HIS A 5 3.53 5.64 -10.19
CA HIS A 5 2.72 5.81 -8.97
C HIS A 5 3.42 6.70 -7.93
N ALA A 6 4.74 6.55 -7.77
CA ALA A 6 5.56 7.38 -6.90
C ALA A 6 5.57 8.87 -7.31
N ALA A 7 5.61 9.16 -8.62
CA ALA A 7 5.50 10.54 -9.10
C ALA A 7 4.11 11.13 -8.80
N ALA A 8 3.04 10.34 -8.94
CA ALA A 8 1.69 10.75 -8.59
C ALA A 8 1.52 11.02 -7.08
N LEU A 9 2.17 10.22 -6.23
CA LEU A 9 2.23 10.45 -4.78
C LEU A 9 2.90 11.79 -4.44
N SER A 10 4.04 12.09 -5.07
CA SER A 10 4.75 13.37 -4.88
C SER A 10 3.89 14.55 -5.34
N PHE A 11 3.30 14.45 -6.52
CA PHE A 11 2.38 15.46 -7.05
C PHE A 11 1.18 15.70 -6.12
N GLY A 12 0.55 14.63 -5.61
CA GLY A 12 -0.55 14.74 -4.65
C GLY A 12 -0.17 15.45 -3.35
N ARG A 13 1.08 15.32 -2.88
CA ARG A 13 1.60 16.05 -1.71
C ARG A 13 1.84 17.53 -2.04
N GLU A 14 2.35 17.83 -3.22
CA GLU A 14 2.59 19.22 -3.69
C GLU A 14 1.28 20.00 -3.84
N LEU A 15 0.19 19.33 -4.24
CA LEU A 15 -1.15 19.91 -4.30
C LEU A 15 -1.73 20.28 -2.93
N LYS A 16 -1.09 19.87 -1.82
CA LYS A 16 -1.55 20.14 -0.43
C LYS A 16 -3.01 19.75 -0.19
N LEU A 17 -3.47 18.66 -0.83
CA LEU A 17 -4.82 18.13 -0.64
C LEU A 17 -5.04 17.74 0.83
N THR A 18 -6.15 18.16 1.43
CA THR A 18 -6.45 17.87 2.85
C THR A 18 -7.00 16.45 2.99
N PRO A 19 -6.29 15.50 3.62
CA PRO A 19 -6.51 14.08 3.36
C PRO A 19 -7.40 13.35 4.38
N PHE A 20 -7.69 13.93 5.56
CA PHE A 20 -8.48 13.27 6.62
C PHE A 20 -9.75 14.07 6.94
N GLY A 21 -10.91 13.40 6.92
CA GLY A 21 -12.21 13.95 7.31
C GLY A 21 -12.91 14.82 6.27
N ARG A 22 -12.20 15.32 5.24
CA ARG A 22 -12.76 16.20 4.19
C ARG A 22 -12.21 15.97 2.77
N GLY A 23 -11.32 15.00 2.53
CA GLY A 23 -10.70 14.81 1.21
C GLY A 23 -9.94 13.48 1.03
N ILE A 24 -9.27 13.34 -0.13
CA ILE A 24 -8.56 12.15 -0.59
C ILE A 24 -7.10 12.20 -0.12
N THR A 25 -6.58 11.12 0.48
CA THR A 25 -5.15 11.00 0.83
C THR A 25 -4.26 10.96 -0.41
N PRO A 26 -2.99 11.39 -0.36
CA PRO A 26 -2.07 11.26 -1.50
C PRO A 26 -1.99 9.83 -2.06
N LEU A 27 -2.06 8.82 -1.17
CA LEU A 27 -2.09 7.42 -1.59
C LEU A 27 -3.36 7.06 -2.35
N GLN A 28 -4.53 7.44 -1.82
CA GLN A 28 -5.80 7.22 -2.52
C GLN A 28 -5.86 7.96 -3.85
N PHE A 29 -5.31 9.17 -3.93
CA PHE A 29 -5.20 9.92 -5.18
C PHE A 29 -4.35 9.16 -6.22
N ALA A 30 -3.15 8.73 -5.84
CA ALA A 30 -2.27 7.97 -6.73
C ALA A 30 -2.86 6.61 -7.12
N ASN A 31 -3.53 5.92 -6.18
CA ASN A 31 -4.23 4.65 -6.45
C ASN A 31 -5.37 4.84 -7.46
N ASN A 32 -6.19 5.89 -7.31
CA ASN A 32 -7.28 6.17 -8.24
C ASN A 32 -6.75 6.47 -9.65
N LEU A 33 -5.68 7.26 -9.78
CA LEU A 33 -5.04 7.50 -11.08
C LEU A 33 -4.49 6.22 -11.71
N ALA A 34 -3.95 5.31 -10.90
CA ALA A 34 -3.45 4.02 -11.37
C ALA A 34 -4.58 3.11 -11.85
N ILE A 35 -5.70 3.06 -11.11
CA ILE A 35 -6.91 2.30 -11.48
C ILE A 35 -7.50 2.83 -12.80
N LEU A 36 -7.53 4.15 -12.98
CA LEU A 36 -7.97 4.79 -14.24
C LEU A 36 -6.96 4.64 -15.39
N GLY A 37 -5.80 4.02 -15.15
CA GLY A 37 -4.77 3.81 -16.16
C GLY A 37 -3.99 5.06 -16.56
N ILE A 38 -4.13 6.17 -15.83
CA ILE A 38 -3.43 7.44 -16.07
C ILE A 38 -1.97 7.33 -15.67
N VAL A 39 -1.69 6.66 -14.55
CA VAL A 39 -0.33 6.39 -14.06
C VAL A 39 -0.07 4.88 -13.99
N GLN A 40 1.21 4.51 -13.89
CA GLN A 40 1.59 3.11 -13.72
C GLN A 40 1.09 2.57 -12.37
N PRO A 41 0.68 1.29 -12.28
CA PRO A 41 0.32 0.69 -11.01
C PRO A 41 1.52 0.65 -10.05
N PRO A 42 1.30 0.71 -8.73
CA PRO A 42 2.37 0.59 -7.75
C PRO A 42 3.00 -0.80 -7.79
N SER A 43 4.31 -0.85 -7.59
CA SER A 43 5.01 -2.10 -7.29
C SER A 43 4.97 -2.37 -5.78
N ILE A 44 5.26 -3.62 -5.39
CA ILE A 44 5.46 -3.99 -3.98
C ILE A 44 6.52 -3.09 -3.34
N HIS A 45 7.61 -2.82 -4.06
CA HIS A 45 8.66 -1.93 -3.58
C HIS A 45 8.15 -0.50 -3.35
N SER A 46 7.44 0.09 -4.32
CA SER A 46 6.97 1.48 -4.20
C SER A 46 5.94 1.65 -3.08
N ILE A 47 5.02 0.69 -2.91
CA ILE A 47 4.06 0.76 -1.79
C ILE A 47 4.77 0.59 -0.46
N SER A 48 5.75 -0.32 -0.38
CA SER A 48 6.47 -0.59 0.87
C SER A 48 7.32 0.60 1.31
N GLN A 49 7.93 1.32 0.36
CA GLN A 49 8.58 2.60 0.62
C GLN A 49 7.60 3.66 1.12
N PHE A 50 6.40 3.73 0.54
CA PHE A 50 5.35 4.63 1.04
C PHE A 50 4.98 4.30 2.49
N LEU A 51 4.68 3.02 2.78
CA LEU A 51 4.31 2.55 4.12
C LEU A 51 5.41 2.82 5.15
N ALA A 52 6.66 2.59 4.75
CA ALA A 52 7.80 2.87 5.59
C ALA A 52 7.92 4.37 5.92
N ARG A 53 7.56 5.27 5.00
CA ARG A 53 7.62 6.74 5.20
C ARG A 53 6.42 7.32 5.93
N ASP A 54 5.21 6.83 5.66
CA ASP A 54 3.96 7.39 6.19
C ASP A 54 3.94 7.36 7.73
N GLY A 55 4.64 6.40 8.34
CA GLY A 55 5.07 6.51 9.73
C GLY A 55 3.93 6.69 10.74
N SER A 56 2.68 6.47 10.36
CA SER A 56 1.55 6.67 11.24
C SER A 56 1.27 5.43 12.09
N GLY A 57 1.85 4.28 11.70
CA GLY A 57 1.55 2.98 12.31
C GLY A 57 0.09 2.58 12.15
N LYS A 58 -0.66 3.22 11.24
CA LYS A 58 -2.08 3.00 10.95
C LYS A 58 -2.24 2.28 9.61
N GLY A 59 -3.48 1.92 9.29
CA GLY A 59 -3.85 1.34 8.00
C GLY A 59 -3.09 0.05 7.71
N CYS A 60 -2.48 -0.04 6.54
CA CYS A 60 -1.81 -1.24 6.07
C CYS A 60 -0.69 -1.72 7.01
N VAL A 61 0.11 -0.82 7.60
CA VAL A 61 1.15 -1.20 8.58
C VAL A 61 0.53 -1.80 9.86
N ALA A 62 -0.60 -1.24 10.32
CA ALA A 62 -1.34 -1.81 11.45
C ALA A 62 -1.88 -3.19 11.11
N GLY A 63 -2.38 -3.38 9.89
CA GLY A 63 -2.84 -4.69 9.40
C GLY A 63 -1.73 -5.72 9.39
N LEU A 64 -0.55 -5.38 8.89
CA LEU A 64 0.62 -6.27 8.91
C LEU A 64 1.02 -6.64 10.35
N ARG A 65 1.02 -5.69 11.28
CA ARG A 65 1.27 -5.99 12.70
C ARG A 65 0.21 -6.88 13.32
N ALA A 66 -1.06 -6.68 12.98
CA ALA A 66 -2.16 -7.52 13.43
C ALA A 66 -2.05 -8.97 12.92
N LEU A 67 -1.45 -9.17 11.74
CA LEU A 67 -1.10 -10.49 11.21
C LEU A 67 0.16 -11.11 11.86
N GLY A 68 0.81 -10.42 12.80
CA GLY A 68 1.97 -10.91 13.53
C GLY A 68 3.34 -10.48 12.96
N PHE A 69 3.39 -9.62 11.95
CA PHE A 69 4.67 -9.11 11.44
C PHE A 69 5.28 -8.05 12.36
N CYS A 70 6.56 -8.20 12.70
CA CYS A 70 7.31 -7.28 13.56
C CYS A 70 7.79 -6.04 12.79
N ILE A 71 6.89 -5.14 12.39
CA ILE A 71 7.27 -3.90 11.69
C ILE A 71 7.63 -2.81 12.73
N PRO A 72 8.87 -2.30 12.76
CA PRO A 72 9.32 -1.31 13.75
C PRO A 72 8.51 -0.01 13.72
N ALA A 73 8.40 0.66 14.87
CA ALA A 73 7.69 1.94 14.94
C ALA A 73 8.54 3.07 14.33
N PRO A 74 7.90 4.17 13.93
CA PRO A 74 8.61 5.30 13.35
C PRO A 74 9.62 5.96 14.29
N SER A 75 9.36 5.85 15.59
CA SER A 75 10.25 6.26 16.68
C SER A 75 11.54 5.44 16.74
N ASP A 76 11.53 4.20 16.25
CA ASP A 76 12.57 3.21 16.56
C ASP A 76 13.68 3.18 15.49
N MET A 77 13.35 3.54 14.24
CA MET A 77 14.31 3.57 13.15
C MET A 77 13.84 4.46 11.99
N ASN A 78 14.75 4.88 11.11
CA ASN A 78 14.41 5.69 9.93
C ASN A 78 13.62 4.91 8.85
N ALA A 79 13.02 5.63 7.89
CA ALA A 79 12.17 5.04 6.87
C ALA A 79 12.88 4.01 5.98
N ASP A 80 14.15 4.23 5.62
CA ASP A 80 14.88 3.30 4.74
C ASP A 80 15.11 1.95 5.42
N ARG A 81 15.45 1.95 6.71
CA ARG A 81 15.55 0.72 7.49
C ARG A 81 14.18 0.08 7.70
N ARG A 82 13.11 0.86 7.94
CA ARG A 82 11.74 0.29 8.06
C ARG A 82 11.30 -0.41 6.76
N ALA A 83 11.69 0.11 5.61
CA ALA A 83 11.35 -0.49 4.31
C ALA A 83 11.86 -1.93 4.16
N GLN A 84 13.00 -2.25 4.80
CA GLN A 84 13.57 -3.60 4.82
C GLN A 84 12.71 -4.61 5.60
N TRP A 85 11.79 -4.13 6.44
CA TRP A 85 10.82 -4.95 7.18
C TRP A 85 9.46 -4.95 6.50
N SER A 86 8.99 -3.80 6.03
CA SER A 86 7.66 -3.68 5.41
C SER A 86 7.58 -4.36 4.05
N GLU A 87 8.65 -4.34 3.25
CA GLU A 87 8.63 -4.97 1.92
C GLU A 87 8.45 -6.49 1.96
N PRO A 88 9.27 -7.28 2.69
CA PRO A 88 9.07 -8.72 2.76
C PRO A 88 7.73 -9.09 3.43
N ALA A 89 7.29 -8.34 4.44
CA ALA A 89 6.00 -8.57 5.08
C ALA A 89 4.83 -8.36 4.11
N PHE A 90 4.82 -7.24 3.38
CA PHE A 90 3.79 -6.94 2.39
C PHE A 90 3.82 -7.97 1.24
N ARG A 91 5.02 -8.34 0.77
CA ARG A 91 5.22 -9.35 -0.27
C ARG A 91 4.64 -10.70 0.13
N ALA A 92 4.92 -11.16 1.36
CA ALA A 92 4.40 -12.43 1.86
C ALA A 92 2.85 -12.46 1.83
N VAL A 93 2.20 -11.38 2.27
CA VAL A 93 0.73 -11.28 2.20
C VAL A 93 0.24 -11.23 0.76
N TYR A 94 0.89 -10.44 -0.10
CA TYR A 94 0.54 -10.33 -1.51
C TYR A 94 0.61 -11.69 -2.21
N GLU A 95 1.71 -12.41 -2.05
CA GLU A 95 1.93 -13.74 -2.65
C GLU A 95 0.93 -14.76 -2.10
N HIS A 96 0.67 -14.75 -0.78
CA HIS A 96 -0.32 -15.63 -0.17
C HIS A 96 -1.73 -15.41 -0.76
N LEU A 97 -2.16 -14.16 -0.90
CA LEU A 97 -3.46 -13.84 -1.49
C LEU A 97 -3.51 -14.16 -2.99
N CYS A 98 -2.44 -13.89 -3.75
CA CYS A 98 -2.37 -14.25 -5.16
C CYS A 98 -2.42 -15.77 -5.36
N GLN A 99 -1.76 -16.56 -4.52
CA GLN A 99 -1.80 -18.02 -4.59
C GLN A 99 -3.18 -18.57 -4.19
N GLY A 100 -3.75 -18.05 -3.09
CA GLY A 100 -5.03 -18.53 -2.57
C GLY A 100 -6.25 -18.11 -3.40
N LEU A 101 -6.22 -16.94 -4.03
CA LEU A 101 -7.33 -16.40 -4.83
C LEU A 101 -7.11 -16.56 -6.34
N GLY A 102 -5.88 -16.77 -6.80
CA GLY A 102 -5.58 -16.92 -8.23
C GLY A 102 -5.77 -18.34 -8.78
N SER A 103 -6.03 -19.32 -7.92
CA SER A 103 -6.08 -20.75 -8.28
C SER A 103 -7.49 -21.30 -8.55
N THR A 104 -8.54 -20.51 -8.35
CA THR A 104 -9.94 -20.90 -8.62
C THR A 104 -10.38 -20.43 -10.01
N SER A 105 -11.01 -21.30 -10.81
CA SER A 105 -11.50 -20.97 -12.16
C SER A 105 -12.53 -19.81 -12.19
N ASP A 106 -13.15 -19.48 -11.06
CA ASP A 106 -14.12 -18.39 -10.90
C ASP A 106 -13.51 -17.00 -10.66
N THR A 107 -12.17 -16.88 -10.50
CA THR A 107 -11.53 -15.60 -10.13
C THR A 107 -11.01 -14.76 -11.29
N GLN A 108 -11.46 -15.04 -12.53
CA GLN A 108 -11.18 -14.14 -13.68
C GLN A 108 -11.64 -12.69 -13.42
N THR A 109 -12.58 -12.47 -12.50
CA THR A 109 -13.06 -11.13 -12.10
C THR A 109 -12.24 -10.48 -10.97
N LEU A 110 -11.55 -11.27 -10.13
CA LEU A 110 -10.86 -10.78 -8.93
C LEU A 110 -9.36 -10.62 -9.20
N VAL A 111 -8.98 -9.44 -9.70
CA VAL A 111 -7.57 -9.09 -9.89
C VAL A 111 -6.96 -8.62 -8.55
N VAL A 112 -6.31 -9.54 -7.84
CA VAL A 112 -5.50 -9.23 -6.64
C VAL A 112 -4.24 -8.50 -7.08
N ASN A 113 -4.22 -7.19 -6.83
CA ASN A 113 -3.07 -6.32 -7.13
C ASN A 113 -2.57 -5.62 -5.86
N VAL A 114 -1.44 -4.92 -5.98
CA VAL A 114 -0.78 -4.22 -4.85
C VAL A 114 -1.73 -3.23 -4.15
N ILE A 115 -2.58 -2.53 -4.90
CA ILE A 115 -3.57 -1.60 -4.34
C ILE A 115 -4.62 -2.39 -3.52
N ALA A 116 -5.14 -3.48 -4.07
CA ALA A 116 -6.13 -4.32 -3.39
C ALA A 116 -5.59 -4.86 -2.05
N VAL A 117 -4.35 -5.36 -2.03
CA VAL A 117 -3.73 -5.89 -0.81
C VAL A 117 -3.50 -4.81 0.25
N GLU A 118 -3.05 -3.62 -0.15
CA GLU A 118 -2.93 -2.48 0.77
C GLU A 118 -4.28 -2.11 1.40
N HIS A 119 -5.34 -2.07 0.60
CA HIS A 119 -6.69 -1.79 1.07
C HIS A 119 -7.23 -2.89 2.00
N ILE A 120 -6.99 -4.16 1.72
CA ILE A 120 -7.36 -5.29 2.59
C ILE A 120 -6.67 -5.14 3.95
N LEU A 121 -5.36 -4.92 3.96
CA LEU A 121 -4.59 -4.76 5.20
C LEU A 121 -5.05 -3.55 6.03
N CYS A 122 -5.45 -2.46 5.37
CA CYS A 122 -6.09 -1.31 6.02
C CYS A 122 -7.41 -1.63 6.74
N LYS A 123 -8.06 -2.75 6.40
CA LYS A 123 -9.28 -3.24 7.06
C LYS A 123 -8.99 -4.30 8.10
N VAL A 124 -7.97 -5.14 7.92
CA VAL A 124 -7.56 -6.15 8.92
C VAL A 124 -7.37 -5.51 10.29
N SER A 125 -6.75 -4.33 10.38
CA SER A 125 -6.56 -3.63 11.64
C SER A 125 -7.83 -3.07 12.30
N ARG A 126 -9.01 -3.25 11.70
CA ARG A 126 -10.31 -2.75 12.19
C ARG A 126 -11.22 -3.88 12.70
N TRP A 127 -10.81 -5.12 12.47
CA TRP A 127 -11.45 -6.33 12.98
C TRP A 127 -10.68 -6.80 14.22
#